data_AF-A0A968WLH9-F1
#
_entry.id   AF-A0A968WLH9-F1
#
_cell.length_a   1.000
_cell.length_b   1.000
_cell.length_c   1.000
_cell.angle_alpha   90.00
_cell.angle_beta   90.00
_cell.angle_gamma   90.00
#
_symmetry.space_group_name_H-M   'P 1'
#
loop_
_entity.id
_entity.type
_entity.pdbx_description
1 polymer ?
#
loop_
_entity_poly.entity_id
_entity_poly.type
_entity_poly.pdbx_seq_one_letter_code
_entity_poly.pdbx_strand_id
1 'polypeptide(L)'
;MNTTQALARLGTVAAFVGSFLMFVSTLLHPSQSDPNIPLNAFAEYSANSIWVWSHLGQFAGVVGLGMSLVAFAATFEPGRAAAWARLGLVGTVAVIALAAALQAVDGVALKVMVDRWAIATGETRTIVFEAAFAVRQIEIGLASLLSILTGFTLTIFGFAILLSTRYPIWLGWIGLVNGLGTVGAGAAQASTGFSDLSMILSMSTSVVLLVWAIAVGILMWQLAPQLTYDKKCSVAIYF
;
A
#
# COMPACT_ATOMS: atom_id res chain seq x y z
N MET A 1 -3.38 -30.29 -2.20
CA MET A 1 -3.21 -28.97 -1.55
C MET A 1 -4.57 -28.55 -1.03
N ASN A 2 -4.71 -28.19 0.26
CA ASN A 2 -5.98 -27.61 0.73
C ASN A 2 -6.01 -26.10 0.44
N THR A 3 -7.20 -25.48 0.44
CA THR A 3 -7.38 -24.07 0.07
C THR A 3 -6.47 -23.13 0.86
N THR A 4 -6.34 -23.33 2.17
CA THR A 4 -5.51 -22.47 3.04
C THR A 4 -4.02 -22.56 2.70
N GLN A 5 -3.52 -23.76 2.39
CA GLN A 5 -2.14 -23.95 1.94
C GLN A 5 -1.88 -23.29 0.59
N ALA A 6 -2.81 -23.42 -0.36
CA ALA A 6 -2.69 -22.76 -1.66
C ALA A 6 -2.71 -21.23 -1.52
N LEU A 7 -3.61 -20.70 -0.68
CA LEU A 7 -3.68 -19.27 -0.34
C LEU A 7 -2.38 -18.77 0.28
N ALA A 8 -1.79 -19.48 1.24
CA ALA A 8 -0.52 -19.08 1.85
C ALA A 8 0.60 -18.94 0.80
N ARG A 9 0.70 -19.91 -0.13
CA ARG A 9 1.70 -19.86 -1.21
C ARG A 9 1.45 -18.73 -2.21
N LEU A 10 0.19 -18.53 -2.63
CA LEU A 10 -0.19 -17.43 -3.50
C LEU A 10 0.07 -16.09 -2.83
N GLY A 11 -0.26 -15.97 -1.54
CA GLY A 11 0.02 -14.79 -0.72
C GLY A 11 1.51 -14.49 -0.64
N THR A 12 2.36 -15.50 -0.46
CA THR A 12 3.82 -15.33 -0.52
C THR A 12 4.24 -14.74 -1.86
N VAL A 13 3.85 -15.36 -2.98
CA VAL A 13 4.22 -14.87 -4.32
C VAL A 13 3.72 -13.44 -4.53
N ALA A 14 2.49 -13.15 -4.14
CA ALA A 14 1.90 -11.82 -4.21
C ALA A 14 2.66 -10.79 -3.37
N ALA A 15 3.18 -11.17 -2.19
CA ALA A 15 4.02 -10.30 -1.36
C ALA A 15 5.31 -9.90 -2.09
N PHE A 16 6.01 -10.88 -2.67
CA PHE A 16 7.27 -10.61 -3.39
C PHE A 16 7.05 -9.79 -4.66
N VAL A 17 6.10 -10.21 -5.50
CA VAL A 17 5.78 -9.50 -6.76
C VAL A 17 5.23 -8.11 -6.47
N GLY A 18 4.31 -7.99 -5.52
CA GLY A 18 3.73 -6.72 -5.10
C GLY A 18 4.80 -5.77 -4.57
N SER A 19 5.68 -6.24 -3.68
CA SER A 19 6.78 -5.44 -3.16
C SER A 19 7.75 -4.99 -4.25
N PHE A 20 8.10 -5.90 -5.17
CA PHE A 20 8.99 -5.60 -6.28
C PHE A 20 8.41 -4.54 -7.22
N LEU A 21 7.16 -4.71 -7.65
CA LEU A 21 6.47 -3.76 -8.52
C LEU A 21 6.33 -2.39 -7.85
N MET A 22 5.94 -2.35 -6.57
CA MET A 22 5.82 -1.10 -5.82
C MET A 22 7.16 -0.37 -5.72
N PHE A 23 8.24 -1.10 -5.41
CA PHE A 23 9.59 -0.53 -5.29
C PHE A 23 10.09 0.02 -6.63
N VAL A 24 10.10 -0.81 -7.67
CA VAL A 24 10.61 -0.43 -8.99
C VAL A 24 9.81 0.72 -9.58
N SER A 25 8.48 0.68 -9.46
CA SER A 25 7.63 1.74 -10.00
C SER A 25 7.82 3.06 -9.26
N THR A 26 8.05 3.01 -7.95
CA THR A 26 8.41 4.20 -7.16
C THR A 26 9.79 4.75 -7.53
N LEU A 27 10.77 3.89 -7.85
CA LEU A 27 12.08 4.35 -8.36
C LEU A 27 11.99 5.01 -9.74
N LEU A 28 11.05 4.56 -10.58
CA LEU A 28 10.81 5.10 -11.91
C LEU A 28 9.95 6.38 -11.88
N HIS A 29 9.24 6.62 -10.79
CA HIS A 29 8.41 7.80 -10.60
C HIS A 29 9.30 9.06 -10.51
N PRO A 30 9.02 10.14 -11.28
CA PRO A 30 9.80 11.36 -11.21
C PRO A 30 9.64 12.06 -9.85
N SER A 31 10.74 12.41 -9.20
CA SER A 31 10.75 12.95 -7.83
C SER A 31 11.88 13.97 -7.60
N GLN A 32 12.38 14.61 -8.66
CA GLN A 32 13.50 15.55 -8.52
C GLN A 32 13.04 16.94 -8.08
N SER A 33 11.88 17.36 -8.54
CA SER A 33 11.24 18.60 -8.11
C SER A 33 10.49 18.39 -6.81
N ASP A 34 10.53 19.40 -5.93
CA ASP A 34 9.70 19.42 -4.74
C ASP A 34 8.21 19.31 -5.13
N PRO A 35 7.51 18.23 -4.74
CA PRO A 35 6.11 18.03 -5.10
C PRO A 35 5.16 19.05 -4.44
N ASN A 36 5.64 19.82 -3.47
CA ASN A 36 4.93 20.93 -2.83
C ASN A 36 5.14 22.28 -3.54
N ILE A 37 5.95 22.32 -4.62
CA ILE A 37 6.09 23.45 -5.55
C ILE A 37 5.45 23.04 -6.89
N PRO A 38 4.13 23.26 -7.08
CA PRO A 38 3.39 22.70 -8.21
C PRO A 38 3.94 23.09 -9.58
N LEU A 39 4.47 24.30 -9.71
CA LEU A 39 5.04 24.77 -10.98
C LEU A 39 6.18 23.86 -11.49
N ASN A 40 7.13 23.53 -10.62
CA ASN A 40 8.29 22.72 -10.97
C ASN A 40 7.89 21.26 -11.13
N ALA A 41 7.10 20.75 -10.18
CA ALA A 41 6.56 19.40 -10.19
C ALA A 41 5.78 19.11 -11.48
N PHE A 42 4.83 19.96 -11.87
CA PHE A 42 4.04 19.78 -13.08
C PHE A 42 4.89 19.84 -14.35
N ALA A 43 5.95 20.66 -14.37
CA ALA A 43 6.88 20.69 -15.50
C ALA A 43 7.60 19.35 -15.66
N GLU A 44 8.12 18.79 -14.57
CA GLU A 44 8.75 17.46 -14.55
C GLU A 44 7.77 16.36 -14.97
N TYR A 45 6.55 16.36 -14.44
CA TYR A 45 5.55 15.34 -14.74
C TYR A 45 5.13 15.37 -16.21
N SER A 46 4.95 16.57 -16.78
CA SER A 46 4.59 16.73 -18.19
C SER A 46 5.68 16.21 -19.14
N ALA A 47 6.95 16.38 -18.75
CA ALA A 47 8.11 15.92 -19.52
C ALA A 47 8.36 14.40 -19.37
N ASN A 48 7.73 13.74 -18.40
CA ASN A 48 7.96 12.32 -18.13
C ASN A 48 7.01 11.41 -18.93
N SER A 49 7.58 10.59 -19.82
CA SER A 49 6.82 9.68 -20.69
C SER A 49 6.34 8.40 -20.01
N ILE A 50 6.90 8.05 -18.85
CA ILE A 50 6.58 6.83 -18.10
C ILE A 50 5.64 7.08 -16.93
N TRP A 51 5.24 8.33 -16.66
CA TRP A 51 4.38 8.73 -15.54
C TRP A 51 3.17 7.80 -15.33
N VAL A 52 2.36 7.59 -16.38
CA VAL A 52 1.17 6.75 -16.28
C VAL A 52 1.57 5.30 -15.93
N TRP A 53 2.65 4.81 -16.53
CA TRP A 53 3.11 3.43 -16.34
C TRP A 53 3.71 3.18 -14.96
N SER A 54 4.44 4.14 -14.38
CA SER A 54 4.92 4.02 -12.99
C SER A 54 3.73 3.99 -12.02
N HIS A 55 2.71 4.80 -12.24
CA HIS A 55 1.49 4.79 -11.43
C HIS A 55 0.69 3.47 -11.54
N LEU A 56 0.51 2.95 -12.76
CA LEU A 56 -0.10 1.63 -12.96
C LEU A 56 0.73 0.50 -12.33
N GLY A 57 2.06 0.60 -12.34
CA GLY A 57 2.96 -0.32 -11.66
C GLY A 57 2.85 -0.24 -10.13
N GLN A 58 2.74 0.97 -9.56
CA GLN A 58 2.44 1.16 -8.14
C GLN A 58 1.08 0.56 -7.77
N PHE A 59 0.05 0.79 -8.58
CA PHE A 59 -1.27 0.18 -8.37
C PHE A 59 -1.20 -1.35 -8.35
N ALA A 60 -0.55 -1.95 -9.34
CA ALA A 60 -0.34 -3.40 -9.38
C ALA A 60 0.46 -3.90 -8.17
N GLY A 61 1.44 -3.13 -7.70
CA GLY A 61 2.18 -3.36 -6.46
C GLY A 61 1.26 -3.41 -5.24
N VAL A 62 0.40 -2.41 -5.06
CA VAL A 62 -0.58 -2.35 -3.96
C VAL A 62 -1.58 -3.51 -4.04
N VAL A 63 -2.05 -3.88 -5.22
CA VAL A 63 -2.93 -5.05 -5.41
C VAL A 63 -2.21 -6.34 -4.99
N GLY A 64 -0.94 -6.52 -5.37
CA GLY A 64 -0.12 -7.66 -4.94
C GLY A 64 0.05 -7.74 -3.41
N LEU A 65 0.40 -6.60 -2.79
CA LEU A 65 0.49 -6.50 -1.33
C LEU A 65 -0.85 -6.78 -0.64
N GLY A 66 -1.95 -6.27 -1.20
CA GLY A 66 -3.29 -6.51 -0.69
C GLY A 66 -3.72 -7.97 -0.79
N MET A 67 -3.45 -8.63 -1.92
CA MET A 67 -3.68 -10.08 -2.07
C MET A 67 -2.88 -10.89 -1.05
N SER A 68 -1.64 -10.49 -0.77
CA SER A 68 -0.82 -11.09 0.29
C SER A 68 -1.49 -10.96 1.66
N LEU A 69 -1.97 -9.77 2.02
CA LEU A 69 -2.66 -9.52 3.29
C LEU A 69 -3.99 -10.28 3.42
N VAL A 70 -4.76 -10.41 2.33
CA VAL A 70 -5.98 -11.23 2.30
C VAL A 70 -5.65 -12.70 2.56
N ALA A 71 -4.63 -13.24 1.90
CA ALA A 71 -4.15 -14.59 2.14
C ALA A 71 -3.61 -14.76 3.57
N PHE A 72 -2.87 -13.77 4.06
CA PHE A 72 -2.31 -13.75 5.42
C PHE A 72 -3.41 -13.83 6.47
N ALA A 73 -4.50 -13.10 6.32
CA ALA A 73 -5.62 -13.17 7.25
C ALA A 73 -6.22 -14.58 7.39
N ALA A 74 -6.17 -15.40 6.33
CA ALA A 74 -6.68 -16.77 6.33
C ALA A 74 -5.76 -17.79 7.05
N THR A 75 -4.56 -17.38 7.45
CA THR A 75 -3.56 -18.26 8.09
C THR A 75 -3.65 -18.29 9.62
N PHE A 76 -4.41 -17.38 10.22
CA PHE A 76 -4.58 -17.29 11.68
C PHE A 76 -5.50 -18.38 12.23
N GLU A 77 -5.20 -18.85 13.44
CA GLU A 77 -6.05 -19.83 14.15
C GLU A 77 -7.37 -19.22 14.60
N PRO A 78 -8.47 -20.01 14.62
CA PRO A 78 -9.73 -19.56 15.21
C PRO A 78 -9.52 -19.00 16.62
N GLY A 79 -10.00 -17.77 16.86
CA GLY A 79 -9.82 -17.08 18.13
C GLY A 79 -9.67 -15.58 17.96
N ARG A 80 -9.14 -14.92 19.00
CA ARG A 80 -8.98 -13.45 19.05
C ARG A 80 -8.08 -12.93 17.92
N ALA A 81 -6.97 -13.62 17.65
CA ALA A 81 -6.05 -13.24 16.58
C ALA A 81 -6.73 -13.24 15.21
N ALA A 82 -7.50 -14.29 14.88
CA ALA A 82 -8.25 -14.35 13.62
C ALA A 82 -9.36 -13.29 13.53
N ALA A 83 -10.01 -12.91 14.64
CA ALA A 83 -10.98 -11.82 14.62
C ALA A 83 -10.34 -10.49 14.20
N TRP A 84 -9.18 -10.14 14.76
CA TRP A 84 -8.42 -8.97 14.33
C TRP A 84 -7.94 -9.08 12.87
N ALA A 85 -7.46 -10.25 12.46
CA ALA A 85 -7.03 -10.48 11.07
C ALA A 85 -8.17 -10.27 10.07
N ARG A 86 -9.41 -10.63 10.42
CA ARG A 86 -10.61 -10.37 9.59
C ARG A 86 -10.92 -8.87 9.47
N LEU A 87 -10.74 -8.10 10.55
CA LEU A 87 -10.85 -6.63 10.48
C LEU A 87 -9.76 -6.05 9.57
N GLY A 88 -8.53 -6.57 9.67
CA GLY A 88 -7.43 -6.20 8.78
C GLY A 88 -7.71 -6.51 7.31
N LEU A 89 -8.40 -7.62 7.02
CA LEU A 89 -8.85 -7.95 5.67
C LEU A 89 -9.81 -6.89 5.11
N VAL A 90 -10.80 -6.45 5.91
CA VAL A 90 -11.73 -5.38 5.47
C VAL A 90 -10.97 -4.09 5.17
N GLY A 91 -10.03 -3.71 6.04
CA GLY A 91 -9.14 -2.57 5.80
C GLY A 91 -8.34 -2.73 4.51
N THR A 92 -7.81 -3.91 4.24
CA THR A 92 -7.04 -4.22 3.02
C THR A 92 -7.87 -4.01 1.75
N VAL A 93 -9.13 -4.46 1.72
CA VAL A 93 -10.02 -4.25 0.57
C VAL A 93 -10.26 -2.76 0.34
N ALA A 94 -10.48 -2.01 1.42
CA ALA A 94 -10.66 -0.56 1.34
C ALA A 94 -9.39 0.17 0.88
N VAL A 95 -8.20 -0.29 1.30
CA VAL A 95 -6.90 0.22 0.81
C VAL A 95 -6.75 0.00 -0.69
N ILE A 96 -7.07 -1.19 -1.22
CA ILE A 96 -6.98 -1.46 -2.66
C ILE A 96 -7.92 -0.53 -3.45
N ALA A 97 -9.16 -0.37 -2.98
CA ALA A 97 -10.14 0.50 -3.63
C ALA A 97 -9.70 1.97 -3.62
N LEU A 98 -9.18 2.45 -2.49
CA LEU A 98 -8.70 3.81 -2.37
C LEU A 98 -7.41 4.05 -3.17
N ALA A 99 -6.54 3.05 -3.27
CA ALA A 99 -5.37 3.11 -4.14
C ALA A 99 -5.78 3.20 -5.62
N ALA A 100 -6.81 2.46 -6.06
CA ALA A 100 -7.33 2.60 -7.41
C ALA A 100 -7.83 4.03 -7.68
N ALA A 101 -8.56 4.62 -6.72
CA ALA A 101 -9.04 6.01 -6.83
C ALA A 101 -7.88 7.00 -6.87
N LEU A 102 -6.86 6.84 -6.00
CA LEU A 102 -5.66 7.67 -6.02
C LEU A 102 -4.96 7.60 -7.38
N GLN A 103 -4.77 6.40 -7.92
CA GLN A 103 -4.03 6.19 -9.17
C GLN A 103 -4.81 6.70 -10.39
N ALA A 104 -6.15 6.70 -10.34
CA ALA A 104 -6.98 7.36 -11.33
C ALA A 104 -6.81 8.91 -11.32
N VAL A 105 -6.59 9.50 -10.15
CA VAL A 105 -6.38 10.95 -10.02
C VAL A 105 -4.93 11.33 -10.34
N ASP A 106 -3.96 10.70 -9.67
CA ASP A 106 -2.54 10.99 -9.75
C ASP A 106 -1.93 10.53 -11.09
N GLY A 107 -2.03 9.23 -11.35
CA GLY A 107 -1.43 8.62 -12.53
C GLY A 107 -2.08 9.02 -13.84
N VAL A 108 -3.40 9.21 -13.85
CA VAL A 108 -4.19 9.39 -15.09
C VAL A 108 -4.68 10.82 -15.26
N ALA A 109 -5.51 11.32 -14.34
CA ALA A 109 -6.13 12.63 -14.50
C ALA A 109 -5.11 13.77 -14.43
N LEU A 110 -4.21 13.75 -13.45
CA LEU A 110 -3.20 14.79 -13.30
C LEU A 110 -2.28 14.83 -14.52
N LYS A 111 -1.87 13.68 -15.07
CA LYS A 111 -1.03 13.64 -16.28
C LYS A 111 -1.65 14.40 -17.44
N VAL A 112 -2.93 14.17 -17.71
CA VAL A 112 -3.67 14.87 -18.76
C VAL A 112 -3.67 16.37 -18.53
N MET A 113 -3.85 16.79 -17.27
CA MET A 113 -3.91 18.21 -16.91
C MET A 113 -2.56 18.91 -17.03
N VAL A 114 -1.47 18.28 -16.57
CA VAL A 114 -0.12 18.88 -16.66
C VAL A 114 0.39 18.91 -18.10
N ASP A 115 0.04 17.93 -18.93
CA ASP A 115 0.39 17.92 -20.36
C ASP A 115 -0.34 19.05 -21.11
N ARG A 116 -1.62 19.23 -20.81
CA ARG A 116 -2.41 20.33 -21.37
C ARG A 116 -1.88 21.68 -20.92
N TRP A 117 -1.49 21.80 -19.65
CA TRP A 117 -0.88 23.01 -19.12
C TRP A 117 0.46 23.33 -19.82
N ALA A 118 1.30 22.32 -20.05
CA ALA A 118 2.63 22.49 -20.62
C ALA A 118 2.59 23.15 -22.02
N ILE A 119 1.61 22.78 -22.85
CA ILE A 119 1.42 23.32 -24.21
C ILE A 119 0.57 24.59 -24.26
N ALA A 120 -0.11 24.96 -23.18
CA ALA A 120 -0.95 26.16 -23.14
C ALA A 120 -0.11 27.44 -23.06
N THR A 121 -0.64 28.53 -23.63
CA THR A 121 -0.01 29.86 -23.66
C THR A 121 -0.96 30.95 -23.19
N GLY A 122 -0.42 32.11 -22.79
CA GLY A 122 -1.21 33.27 -22.38
C GLY A 122 -2.14 32.97 -21.20
N GLU A 123 -3.32 33.59 -21.19
CA GLU A 123 -4.33 33.44 -20.14
C GLU A 123 -4.78 31.98 -19.93
N THR A 124 -4.89 31.20 -21.02
CA THR A 124 -5.26 29.79 -20.95
C THR A 124 -4.26 28.98 -20.12
N ARG A 125 -2.97 29.31 -20.14
CA ARG A 125 -1.96 28.62 -19.34
C ARG A 125 -2.23 28.76 -17.85
N THR A 126 -2.59 29.96 -17.40
CA THR A 126 -2.97 30.20 -15.99
C THR A 126 -4.22 29.41 -15.61
N ILE A 127 -5.24 29.40 -16.46
CA ILE A 127 -6.49 28.66 -16.19
C ILE A 127 -6.24 27.15 -16.07
N VAL A 128 -5.46 26.57 -17.00
CA VAL A 128 -5.17 25.13 -16.97
C VAL A 128 -4.25 24.78 -15.79
N PHE A 129 -3.35 25.68 -15.40
CA PHE A 129 -2.53 25.51 -14.19
C PHE A 129 -3.40 25.36 -12.94
N GLU A 130 -4.33 26.29 -12.70
CA GLU A 130 -5.24 26.23 -11.55
C GLU A 130 -6.12 24.97 -11.58
N ALA A 131 -6.56 24.54 -12.76
CA ALA A 131 -7.30 23.30 -12.91
C ALA A 131 -6.45 22.05 -12.60
N ALA A 132 -5.17 22.01 -13.03
CA ALA A 132 -4.23 20.96 -12.67
C ALA A 132 -3.93 20.98 -11.15
N PHE A 133 -3.80 22.17 -10.57
CA PHE A 133 -3.59 22.35 -9.14
C PHE A 133 -4.77 21.84 -8.32
N ALA A 134 -6.01 22.07 -8.75
CA ALA A 134 -7.19 21.49 -8.12
C ALA A 134 -7.17 19.95 -8.14
N VAL A 135 -6.76 19.32 -9.25
CA VAL A 135 -6.59 17.85 -9.32
C VAL A 135 -5.51 17.38 -8.35
N ARG A 136 -4.38 18.08 -8.25
CA ARG A 136 -3.32 17.84 -7.25
C ARG A 136 -3.83 17.94 -5.81
N GLN A 137 -4.77 18.83 -5.50
CA GLN A 137 -5.36 18.87 -4.16
C GLN A 137 -6.21 17.64 -3.86
N ILE A 138 -6.94 17.11 -4.84
CA ILE A 138 -7.71 15.87 -4.70
C ILE A 138 -6.76 14.68 -4.51
N GLU A 139 -5.67 14.62 -5.27
CA GLU A 139 -4.59 13.63 -5.12
C GLU A 139 -4.02 13.63 -3.70
N ILE A 140 -3.61 14.79 -3.18
CA ILE A 140 -3.09 14.94 -1.80
C ILE A 140 -4.12 14.40 -0.80
N GLY A 141 -5.40 14.75 -0.97
CA GLY A 141 -6.49 14.24 -0.14
C GLY A 141 -6.58 12.71 -0.17
N LEU A 142 -6.60 12.11 -1.35
CA LEU A 142 -6.66 10.65 -1.50
C LEU A 142 -5.40 9.95 -0.97
N ALA A 143 -4.21 10.51 -1.20
CA ALA A 143 -2.94 9.99 -0.70
C ALA A 143 -2.90 10.00 0.83
N SER A 144 -3.38 11.09 1.44
CA SER A 144 -3.47 11.21 2.90
C SER A 144 -4.38 10.15 3.51
N LEU A 145 -5.57 9.96 2.94
CA LEU A 145 -6.55 8.98 3.40
C LEU A 145 -6.06 7.54 3.14
N LEU A 146 -5.37 7.30 2.02
CA LEU A 146 -4.75 6.01 1.73
C LEU A 146 -3.68 5.67 2.78
N SER A 147 -2.81 6.62 3.13
CA SER A 147 -1.79 6.44 4.15
C SER A 147 -2.41 6.16 5.52
N ILE A 148 -3.42 6.94 5.94
CA ILE A 148 -4.12 6.73 7.20
C ILE A 148 -4.78 5.34 7.25
N LEU A 149 -5.52 4.97 6.21
CA LEU A 149 -6.23 3.69 6.15
C LEU A 149 -5.27 2.50 6.10
N THR A 150 -4.17 2.63 5.36
CA THR A 150 -3.09 1.63 5.33
C THR A 150 -2.47 1.49 6.72
N GLY A 151 -2.18 2.61 7.39
CA GLY A 151 -1.62 2.61 8.74
C GLY A 151 -2.51 1.93 9.77
N PHE A 152 -3.82 2.20 9.76
CA PHE A 152 -4.78 1.48 10.61
C PHE A 152 -4.84 0.00 10.28
N THR A 153 -4.85 -0.36 8.99
CA THR A 153 -4.88 -1.76 8.54
C THR A 153 -3.65 -2.53 9.04
N LEU A 154 -2.45 -1.94 8.92
CA LEU A 154 -1.21 -2.54 9.40
C LEU A 154 -1.18 -2.63 10.93
N THR A 155 -1.70 -1.61 11.63
CA THR A 155 -1.82 -1.63 13.10
C THR A 155 -2.70 -2.79 13.56
N ILE A 156 -3.83 -3.01 12.88
CA ILE A 156 -4.75 -4.13 13.14
C ILE A 156 -4.06 -5.48 12.91
N PHE A 157 -3.34 -5.65 11.81
CA PHE A 157 -2.55 -6.87 11.58
C PHE A 157 -1.42 -7.04 12.62
N GLY A 158 -0.80 -5.95 13.05
CA GLY A 158 0.15 -5.94 14.17
C GLY A 158 -0.46 -6.55 15.42
N PHE A 159 -1.63 -6.07 15.84
CA PHE A 159 -2.38 -6.65 16.97
C PHE A 159 -2.77 -8.12 16.74
N ALA A 160 -3.19 -8.49 15.53
CA ALA A 160 -3.51 -9.87 15.21
C ALA A 160 -2.28 -10.79 15.43
N ILE A 161 -1.09 -10.35 15.01
CA ILE A 161 0.17 -11.08 15.21
C ILE A 161 0.55 -11.15 16.69
N LEU A 162 0.45 -10.05 17.43
CA LEU A 162 0.78 -10.03 18.87
C LEU A 162 -0.09 -11.00 19.69
N LEU A 163 -1.30 -11.30 19.21
CA LEU A 163 -2.23 -12.25 19.83
C LEU A 163 -2.12 -13.68 19.26
N SER A 164 -1.27 -13.89 18.27
CA SER A 164 -1.11 -15.17 17.57
C SER A 164 0.01 -16.00 18.18
N THR A 165 -0.21 -17.30 18.27
CA THR A 165 0.81 -18.31 18.61
C THR A 165 1.62 -18.77 17.39
N ARG A 166 1.14 -18.48 16.16
CA ARG A 166 1.76 -18.93 14.91
C ARG A 166 2.87 -18.03 14.38
N TYR A 167 2.88 -16.76 14.79
CA TYR A 167 3.76 -15.75 14.24
C TYR A 167 4.64 -15.13 15.32
N PRO A 168 5.89 -14.77 14.99
CA PRO A 168 6.80 -14.23 15.98
C PRO A 168 6.38 -12.81 16.39
N ILE A 169 6.47 -12.52 17.69
CA ILE A 169 5.98 -11.26 18.28
C ILE A 169 6.65 -10.00 17.70
N TRP A 170 7.92 -10.08 17.28
CA TRP A 170 8.64 -8.95 16.69
C TRP A 170 7.96 -8.45 15.40
N LEU A 171 7.37 -9.35 14.62
CA LEU A 171 6.68 -9.02 13.38
C LEU A 171 5.41 -8.20 13.66
N GLY A 172 4.73 -8.50 14.78
CA GLY A 172 3.57 -7.75 15.24
C GLY A 172 3.94 -6.33 15.66
N TRP A 173 5.05 -6.17 16.38
CA TRP A 173 5.55 -4.84 16.76
C TRP A 173 5.97 -4.00 15.57
N ILE A 174 6.67 -4.57 14.59
CA ILE A 174 7.01 -3.84 13.35
C ILE A 174 5.73 -3.39 12.62
N GLY A 175 4.75 -4.28 12.46
CA GLY A 175 3.48 -3.93 11.82
C GLY A 175 2.73 -2.83 12.56
N LEU A 176 2.69 -2.89 13.90
CA LEU A 176 2.04 -1.90 14.75
C LEU A 176 2.73 -0.53 14.67
N VAL A 177 4.05 -0.48 14.92
CA VAL A 177 4.80 0.79 14.93
C VAL A 177 4.83 1.41 13.54
N ASN A 178 5.05 0.60 12.49
CA ASN A 178 5.01 1.10 11.12
C ASN A 178 3.61 1.59 10.74
N GLY A 179 2.57 0.88 11.17
CA GLY A 179 1.18 1.30 10.97
C GLY A 179 0.89 2.67 11.56
N LEU A 180 1.27 2.90 12.83
CA LEU A 180 1.14 4.21 13.48
C LEU A 180 1.96 5.30 12.77
N GLY A 181 3.19 4.98 12.33
CA GLY A 181 4.01 5.89 11.53
C GLY A 181 3.34 6.27 10.21
N THR A 182 2.69 5.31 9.54
CA THR A 182 1.98 5.54 8.27
C THR A 182 0.73 6.40 8.48
N VAL A 183 0.03 6.26 9.61
CA VAL A 183 -1.04 7.21 10.02
C VAL A 183 -0.48 8.61 10.19
N GLY A 184 0.67 8.75 10.85
CA GLY A 184 1.37 10.04 10.99
C GLY A 184 1.77 10.66 9.64
N ALA A 185 2.26 9.84 8.71
CA ALA A 185 2.56 10.28 7.34
C ALA A 185 1.31 10.83 6.64
N GLY A 186 0.18 10.12 6.72
CA GLY A 186 -1.08 10.58 6.13
C GLY A 186 -1.63 11.84 6.79
N ALA A 187 -1.51 11.98 8.11
CA ALA A 187 -1.89 13.22 8.80
C ALA A 187 -1.01 14.41 8.39
N ALA A 188 0.29 14.19 8.19
CA ALA A 188 1.20 15.21 7.66
C ALA A 188 0.82 15.59 6.22
N GLN A 189 0.48 14.62 5.36
CA GLN A 189 0.00 14.88 4.00
C GLN A 189 -1.29 15.71 4.00
N ALA A 190 -2.25 15.35 4.85
CA ALA A 190 -3.54 16.05 4.95
C ALA A 190 -3.39 17.52 5.41
N SER A 191 -2.37 17.83 6.20
CA SER A 191 -2.17 19.16 6.79
C SER A 191 -1.20 20.05 6.03
N THR A 192 -0.24 19.45 5.32
CA THR A 192 0.88 20.18 4.72
C THR A 192 1.11 19.87 3.24
N GLY A 193 0.23 19.08 2.62
CA GLY A 193 0.45 18.56 1.27
C GLY A 193 1.66 17.64 1.25
N PHE A 194 2.39 17.63 0.13
CA PHE A 194 3.59 16.80 -0.03
C PHE A 194 4.85 17.49 0.48
N SER A 195 4.79 18.07 1.70
CA SER A 195 5.97 18.65 2.36
C SER A 195 7.07 17.61 2.60
N ASP A 196 8.31 18.07 2.78
CA ASP A 196 9.48 17.22 3.09
C ASP A 196 9.20 16.24 4.24
N LEU A 197 8.58 16.70 5.32
CA LEU A 197 8.24 15.85 6.46
C LEU A 197 7.29 14.72 6.04
N SER A 198 6.22 15.07 5.31
CA SER A 198 5.23 14.09 4.85
C SER A 198 5.86 13.06 3.89
N MET A 199 6.79 13.49 3.04
CA MET A 199 7.51 12.65 2.09
C MET A 199 8.51 11.74 2.80
N ILE A 200 9.31 12.26 3.74
CA ILE A 200 10.23 11.45 4.53
C ILE A 200 9.49 10.37 5.32
N LEU A 201 8.38 10.73 5.98
CA LEU A 201 7.57 9.77 6.75
C LEU A 201 6.97 8.70 5.84
N SER A 202 6.31 9.10 4.74
CA SER A 202 5.67 8.16 3.82
C SER A 202 6.67 7.23 3.12
N MET A 203 7.82 7.73 2.68
CA MET A 203 8.87 6.91 2.07
C MET A 203 9.48 5.93 3.08
N SER A 204 9.80 6.40 4.29
CA SER A 204 10.38 5.56 5.33
C SER A 204 9.44 4.42 5.73
N THR A 205 8.17 4.74 5.97
CA THR A 205 7.15 3.74 6.34
C THR A 205 6.81 2.79 5.20
N SER A 206 6.89 3.25 3.95
CA SER A 206 6.75 2.41 2.76
C SER A 206 7.87 1.39 2.67
N VAL A 207 9.14 1.78 2.88
CA VAL A 207 10.27 0.83 2.88
C VAL A 207 10.09 -0.24 3.96
N VAL A 208 9.71 0.16 5.17
CA VAL A 208 9.45 -0.78 6.27
C VAL A 208 8.28 -1.70 5.93
N LEU A 209 7.21 -1.20 5.30
CA LEU A 209 6.08 -2.01 4.82
C LEU A 209 6.54 -3.07 3.81
N LEU A 210 7.37 -2.71 2.83
CA LEU A 210 7.84 -3.65 1.81
C LEU A 210 8.67 -4.78 2.42
N VAL A 211 9.57 -4.44 3.35
CA VAL A 211 10.38 -5.42 4.09
C VAL A 211 9.50 -6.31 4.96
N TRP A 212 8.54 -5.70 5.68
CA TRP A 212 7.59 -6.43 6.52
C TRP A 212 6.72 -7.39 5.71
N ALA A 213 6.22 -6.97 4.54
CA ALA A 213 5.42 -7.80 3.65
C ALA A 213 6.20 -9.00 3.11
N ILE A 214 7.49 -8.81 2.77
CA ILE A 214 8.39 -9.91 2.39
C ILE A 214 8.56 -10.89 3.55
N ALA A 215 8.81 -10.38 4.77
CA ALA A 215 8.93 -11.22 5.96
C ALA A 215 7.64 -12.03 6.24
N VAL A 216 6.47 -11.40 6.14
CA VAL A 216 5.16 -12.07 6.20
C VAL A 216 5.05 -13.15 5.13
N GLY A 217 5.44 -12.85 3.89
CA GLY A 217 5.46 -13.80 2.78
C GLY A 217 6.33 -15.03 3.07
N ILE A 218 7.54 -14.83 3.59
CA ILE A 218 8.46 -15.91 3.97
C ILE A 218 7.85 -16.79 5.05
N LEU A 219 7.26 -16.19 6.09
CA LEU A 219 6.64 -16.93 7.20
C LEU A 219 5.39 -17.69 6.75
N MET A 220 4.56 -17.13 5.87
CA MET A 220 3.44 -17.84 5.25
C MET A 220 3.94 -19.06 4.45
N TRP A 221 5.05 -18.93 3.73
CA TRP A 221 5.63 -20.04 2.98
C TRP A 221 6.10 -21.17 3.89
N GLN A 222 6.79 -20.82 4.99
CA GLN A 222 7.25 -21.77 5.99
C GLN A 222 6.10 -22.47 6.72
N LEU A 223 4.99 -21.76 6.95
CA LEU A 223 3.79 -22.29 7.59
C LEU A 223 2.96 -23.19 6.65
N ALA A 224 3.00 -22.95 5.33
CA ALA A 224 2.14 -23.63 4.36
C ALA A 224 2.12 -25.18 4.42
N PRO A 225 3.24 -25.89 4.68
CA PRO A 225 3.20 -27.34 4.89
C PRO A 225 2.39 -27.75 6.14
N GLN A 226 2.46 -27.00 7.22
CA GLN A 226 1.84 -27.31 8.51
C GLN A 226 0.31 -27.15 8.47
N LEU A 227 -0.19 -26.24 7.63
CA LEU A 227 -1.64 -26.02 7.40
C LEU A 227 -2.37 -27.23 6.81
N THR A 228 -1.65 -28.27 6.39
CA THR A 228 -2.23 -29.56 5.97
C THR A 228 -2.36 -30.58 7.09
N TYR A 229 -1.52 -30.50 8.13
CA TYR A 229 -1.48 -31.44 9.24
C TYR A 229 -2.57 -31.18 10.28
N ASP A 230 -2.87 -29.90 10.58
CA ASP A 230 -3.89 -29.54 11.57
C ASP A 230 -5.27 -30.15 11.25
N LYS A 231 -5.66 -30.19 9.97
CA LYS A 231 -6.93 -30.82 9.56
C LYS A 231 -6.93 -32.35 9.71
N LYS A 232 -5.79 -33.02 9.60
CA LYS A 232 -5.72 -34.50 9.72
C LYS A 232 -5.83 -34.93 11.18
N CYS A 233 -5.23 -34.20 12.12
CA CYS A 233 -5.34 -34.51 13.55
C CYS A 233 -6.72 -34.21 14.13
N SER A 234 -7.44 -33.18 13.65
CA SER A 234 -8.81 -32.91 14.11
C SER A 234 -9.83 -33.99 13.71
N VAL A 235 -9.56 -34.76 12.66
CA VAL A 235 -10.43 -35.87 12.21
C VAL A 235 -10.12 -37.17 12.97
N ALA A 236 -8.91 -37.32 13.51
CA ALA A 236 -8.48 -38.54 14.21
C ALA A 236 -8.96 -38.65 15.68
N ILE A 237 -9.69 -37.66 16.20
CA ILE A 237 -10.20 -37.65 17.60
C ILE A 237 -11.67 -38.14 17.68
N TYR A 238 -12.22 -38.64 16.57
CA TYR A 238 -13.56 -39.23 16.52
C TYR A 238 -13.53 -40.71 16.12
N PHE A 239 -12.79 -41.55 16.84
CA PHE A 239 -12.99 -43.01 16.86
C PHE A 239 -12.57 -43.59 18.21
#